data_AF-A0A315US02-F1
#
_entry.id   AF-A0A315US02-F1
#
_cell.length_a   1.000
_cell.length_b   1.000
_cell.length_c   1.000
_cell.angle_alpha   90.00
_cell.angle_beta   90.00
_cell.angle_gamma   90.00
#
_symmetry.space_group_name_H-M   'P 1'
#
loop_
_entity.id
_entity.type
_entity.pdbx_description
1 polymer ?
#
loop_
_entity_poly.entity_id
_entity_poly.type
_entity_poly.pdbx_seq_one_letter_code
_entity_poly.pdbx_strand_id
1 'polypeptide(L)'
;CYSSVGNRRVGKQQLSIGSNCDRLGTVEHEFLHALGFWHEQSRADRDDYVNIIWDQIEPGKEHNFKTYDDTVSNTLGVPYDYSSVMHYSKTAFNIHSEPTIVTKIPQFMDVIGQRMEFSASDLAKLNLLYNCTKSSTFVDSCNFEEENICGMIQGSSPAMWEQRSSVSGGPHTDFTNMGQCKGNGYFMHFSTESAELGESASLESRWLYPKAGAQCLQFFLYNTGAADDVLNIWLREYDPASPGGKLQLFKSISGGVTGSWELHTVNLSVTRKARLVFEGVRGKSPSHGGFSLDDINLSSTKCPQHIWHIRNISHLLATTPPGQKLYSPRFLSPSGYSFQVAVYLNGRSGTPGYMAIYFHLTSGPNDHSLKWPCPWQQATMALMDQQSDVRQQMNMHRMVTTDPNKMSSDGTEFYWDDPRKVGSMVTGSDGSSYYRGPGYGTSTFISHRRLRSRSFTKGDDAFFLLSLEDVSELLAPQPLPQTAVFAVGRLIGAAEQPASQLSAATAVGACVAAAMLLVAMMIVGNVWRLRRRTRRREQHVRSGCMVIENMPDCVDSVSYTKSAHIPTPRTFFTLCQQKL
;
A
#
# COMPACT_ATOMS: atom_id res chain seq x y z
N CYS A 1 12.64 -16.78 -9.23
CA CYS A 1 13.00 -15.41 -8.86
C CYS A 1 14.09 -15.53 -7.81
N TYR A 2 15.12 -14.69 -7.85
CA TYR A 2 16.19 -14.75 -6.83
C TYR A 2 16.94 -13.42 -6.73
N SER A 3 17.58 -13.23 -5.57
CA SER A 3 18.46 -12.11 -5.28
C SER A 3 19.53 -12.51 -4.27
N SER A 4 20.67 -11.82 -4.29
CA SER A 4 21.68 -11.95 -3.23
C SER A 4 21.25 -11.20 -1.98
N VAL A 5 21.61 -11.70 -0.80
CA VAL A 5 21.30 -11.01 0.46
C VAL A 5 22.31 -9.88 0.74
N GLY A 6 21.79 -8.65 0.75
CA GLY A 6 22.53 -7.41 0.99
C GLY A 6 23.36 -6.93 -0.21
N ASN A 7 23.92 -5.72 -0.08
CA ASN A 7 24.87 -5.19 -1.04
C ASN A 7 26.19 -5.99 -0.99
N ARG A 8 26.44 -6.79 -2.03
CA ARG A 8 27.62 -7.66 -2.14
C ARG A 8 28.89 -6.91 -2.51
N ARG A 9 28.80 -5.61 -2.83
CA ARG A 9 29.92 -4.74 -3.24
C ARG A 9 30.67 -5.25 -4.48
N VAL A 10 29.95 -5.88 -5.40
CA VAL A 10 30.50 -6.47 -6.65
C VAL A 10 30.27 -5.60 -7.90
N GLY A 11 29.78 -4.37 -7.73
CA GLY A 11 29.35 -3.53 -8.86
C GLY A 11 27.99 -3.98 -9.39
N LYS A 12 27.95 -4.59 -10.58
CA LYS A 12 26.72 -5.13 -11.17
C LYS A 12 26.25 -6.34 -10.35
N GLN A 13 25.33 -6.12 -9.42
CA GLN A 13 24.68 -7.17 -8.65
C GLN A 13 23.40 -7.62 -9.37
N GLN A 14 23.31 -8.92 -9.68
CA GLN A 14 22.18 -9.49 -10.38
C GLN A 14 21.00 -9.75 -9.44
N LEU A 15 19.79 -9.40 -9.90
CA LEU A 15 18.50 -9.78 -9.32
C LEU A 15 17.65 -10.30 -10.48
N SER A 16 17.02 -11.46 -10.30
CA SER A 16 16.28 -12.15 -11.36
C SER A 16 14.78 -12.16 -11.12
N ILE A 17 14.05 -11.45 -11.97
CA ILE A 17 12.60 -11.54 -12.15
C ILE A 17 12.33 -12.26 -13.48
N GLY A 18 12.31 -13.59 -13.41
CA GLY A 18 12.07 -14.45 -14.57
C GLY A 18 10.58 -14.65 -14.88
N SER A 19 10.28 -15.63 -15.73
CA SER A 19 8.91 -16.03 -16.02
C SER A 19 8.13 -16.37 -14.75
N ASN A 20 6.89 -15.90 -14.66
CA ASN A 20 5.99 -16.05 -13.50
C ASN A 20 6.42 -15.30 -12.21
N CYS A 21 7.47 -14.47 -12.28
CA CYS A 21 7.93 -13.62 -11.17
C CYS A 21 7.35 -12.19 -11.20
N ASP A 22 6.53 -11.88 -12.20
CA ASP A 22 5.89 -10.59 -12.51
C ASP A 22 4.76 -10.20 -11.53
N ARG A 23 4.95 -10.46 -10.23
CA ARG A 23 3.99 -10.13 -9.17
C ARG A 23 4.62 -9.15 -8.21
N LEU A 24 3.86 -8.15 -7.77
CA LEU A 24 4.36 -7.08 -6.88
C LEU A 24 5.05 -7.64 -5.63
N GLY A 25 4.34 -8.44 -4.83
CA GLY A 25 4.92 -9.07 -3.63
C GLY A 25 6.12 -9.98 -3.90
N THR A 26 6.26 -10.54 -5.11
CA THR A 26 7.46 -11.30 -5.50
C THR A 26 8.64 -10.36 -5.76
N VAL A 27 8.43 -9.27 -6.49
CA VAL A 27 9.49 -8.27 -6.74
C VAL A 27 9.94 -7.65 -5.43
N GLU A 28 9.00 -7.27 -4.56
CA GLU A 28 9.27 -6.76 -3.22
C GLU A 28 10.10 -7.74 -2.37
N HIS A 29 9.75 -9.03 -2.39
CA HIS A 29 10.51 -10.09 -1.71
C HIS A 29 11.98 -10.15 -2.18
N GLU A 30 12.22 -10.14 -3.49
CA GLU A 30 13.58 -10.18 -4.03
C GLU A 30 14.38 -8.90 -3.73
N PHE A 31 13.71 -7.75 -3.65
CA PHE A 31 14.34 -6.51 -3.23
C PHE A 31 14.63 -6.46 -1.73
N LEU A 32 13.80 -7.06 -0.87
CA LEU A 32 14.13 -7.22 0.55
C LEU A 32 15.37 -8.08 0.75
N HIS A 33 15.53 -9.16 -0.03
CA HIS A 33 16.81 -9.87 -0.08
C HIS A 33 17.96 -8.92 -0.44
N ALA A 34 17.85 -8.17 -1.54
CA ALA A 34 18.90 -7.22 -1.94
C ALA A 34 19.21 -6.17 -0.85
N LEU A 35 18.20 -5.78 -0.06
CA LEU A 35 18.32 -4.83 1.04
C LEU A 35 18.91 -5.44 2.32
N GLY A 36 19.09 -6.76 2.38
CA GLY A 36 19.79 -7.44 3.48
C GLY A 36 18.96 -8.40 4.31
N PHE A 37 17.73 -8.72 3.90
CA PHE A 37 16.84 -9.58 4.67
C PHE A 37 16.90 -11.04 4.18
N TRP A 38 17.03 -11.97 5.12
CA TRP A 38 16.77 -13.39 4.87
C TRP A 38 15.27 -13.68 4.92
N HIS A 39 14.87 -14.92 4.64
CA HIS A 39 13.49 -15.34 4.84
C HIS A 39 13.09 -15.34 6.31
N GLU A 40 11.82 -15.06 6.61
CA GLU A 40 11.32 -15.01 7.98
C GLU A 40 11.47 -16.37 8.68
N GLN A 41 11.23 -17.48 7.96
CA GLN A 41 11.44 -18.83 8.50
C GLN A 41 12.92 -19.23 8.63
N SER A 42 13.87 -18.34 8.34
CA SER A 42 15.31 -18.56 8.57
C SER A 42 15.82 -17.89 9.86
N ARG A 43 14.94 -17.26 10.65
CA ARG A 43 15.30 -16.68 11.95
C ARG A 43 15.83 -17.75 12.91
N ALA A 44 16.70 -17.36 13.83
CA ALA A 44 17.25 -18.22 14.88
C ALA A 44 16.15 -18.82 15.80
N ASP A 45 15.09 -18.04 16.06
CA ASP A 45 13.96 -18.40 16.91
C ASP A 45 12.82 -19.12 16.14
N ARG A 46 12.97 -19.41 14.85
CA ARG A 46 11.85 -19.89 14.00
C ARG A 46 11.26 -21.21 14.48
N ASP A 47 12.07 -22.09 15.06
CA ASP A 47 11.62 -23.40 15.57
C ASP A 47 10.69 -23.28 16.79
N ASP A 48 10.52 -22.08 17.38
CA ASP A 48 9.49 -21.81 18.39
C ASP A 48 8.11 -21.57 17.79
N TYR A 49 8.04 -21.21 16.50
CA TYR A 49 6.82 -20.79 15.80
C TYR A 49 6.38 -21.80 14.74
N VAL A 50 7.32 -22.47 14.08
CA VAL A 50 7.04 -23.42 13.00
C VAL A 50 7.85 -24.71 13.17
N ASN A 51 7.32 -25.80 12.63
CA ASN A 51 8.03 -27.06 12.44
C ASN A 51 8.38 -27.22 10.97
N ILE A 52 9.65 -27.53 10.67
CA ILE A 52 10.08 -27.91 9.33
C ILE A 52 9.98 -29.42 9.16
N ILE A 53 9.23 -29.85 8.15
CA ILE A 53 9.05 -31.27 7.82
C ILE A 53 10.10 -31.64 6.78
N TRP A 54 11.31 -31.93 7.24
CA TRP A 54 12.48 -32.15 6.39
C TRP A 54 12.27 -33.25 5.34
N ASP A 55 11.57 -34.33 5.70
CA ASP A 55 11.29 -35.46 4.81
C ASP A 55 10.37 -35.11 3.63
N GLN A 56 9.69 -33.96 3.68
CA GLN A 56 8.82 -33.47 2.62
C GLN A 56 9.50 -32.46 1.71
N ILE A 57 10.76 -32.07 1.96
CA ILE A 57 11.50 -31.10 1.16
C ILE A 57 12.15 -31.79 -0.04
N GLU A 58 11.98 -31.23 -1.24
CA GLU A 58 12.65 -31.68 -2.45
C GLU A 58 14.17 -31.86 -2.23
N PRO A 59 14.75 -33.02 -2.58
CA PRO A 59 16.18 -33.27 -2.39
C PRO A 59 17.06 -32.17 -2.99
N GLY A 60 17.98 -31.63 -2.19
CA GLY A 60 18.87 -30.53 -2.57
C GLY A 60 18.30 -29.13 -2.32
N LYS A 61 17.06 -29.00 -1.83
CA LYS A 61 16.43 -27.71 -1.45
C LYS A 61 16.47 -27.41 0.04
N GLU A 62 17.02 -28.30 0.86
CA GLU A 62 17.07 -28.20 2.33
C GLU A 62 17.81 -26.95 2.80
N HIS A 63 18.79 -26.48 2.02
CA HIS A 63 19.53 -25.25 2.32
C HIS A 63 18.64 -23.99 2.41
N ASN A 64 17.46 -23.98 1.77
CA ASN A 64 16.50 -22.86 1.84
C ASN A 64 15.75 -22.79 3.18
N PHE A 65 15.90 -23.81 4.03
CA PHE A 65 15.26 -23.91 5.34
C PHE A 65 16.28 -23.84 6.48
N LYS A 66 17.53 -23.47 6.21
CA LYS A 66 18.54 -23.29 7.26
C LYS A 66 18.25 -22.02 8.06
N THR A 67 18.47 -22.10 9.37
CA THR A 67 18.44 -20.94 10.26
C THR A 67 19.79 -20.24 10.25
N TYR A 68 19.76 -18.95 10.59
CA TYR A 68 20.96 -18.13 10.82
C TYR A 68 20.94 -17.65 12.26
N ASP A 69 22.03 -17.88 12.99
CA ASP A 69 22.19 -17.44 14.37
C ASP A 69 22.38 -15.92 14.49
N ASP A 70 22.40 -15.42 15.72
CA ASP A 70 22.52 -13.99 16.04
C ASP A 70 23.87 -13.37 15.64
N THR A 71 24.85 -14.18 15.23
CA THR A 71 26.13 -13.68 14.69
C THR A 71 26.01 -13.28 13.22
N VAL A 72 25.04 -13.85 12.51
CA VAL A 72 24.79 -13.63 11.07
C VAL A 72 23.51 -12.82 10.84
N SER A 73 22.50 -12.99 11.68
CA SER A 73 21.16 -12.40 11.55
C SER A 73 20.80 -11.54 12.77
N ASN A 74 19.88 -10.60 12.59
CA ASN A 74 19.37 -9.77 13.69
C ASN A 74 17.87 -9.55 13.50
N THR A 75 17.07 -9.82 14.54
CA THR A 75 15.60 -9.68 14.52
C THR A 75 15.14 -8.22 14.63
N LEU A 76 16.06 -7.31 14.96
CA LEU A 76 15.83 -5.89 15.21
C LEU A 76 14.79 -5.62 16.32
N GLY A 77 14.61 -6.58 17.23
CA GLY A 77 13.61 -6.50 18.29
C GLY A 77 12.17 -6.68 17.82
N VAL A 78 11.95 -7.12 16.58
CA VAL A 78 10.61 -7.34 16.00
C VAL A 78 10.20 -8.81 16.16
N PRO A 79 8.97 -9.11 16.62
CA PRO A 79 8.46 -10.48 16.76
C PRO A 79 8.48 -11.28 15.47
N TYR A 80 8.34 -12.61 15.59
CA TYR A 80 8.15 -13.49 14.43
C TYR A 80 6.85 -13.17 13.70
N ASP A 81 6.91 -12.99 12.38
CA ASP A 81 5.76 -12.56 11.59
C ASP A 81 5.30 -13.61 10.57
N TYR A 82 4.21 -14.31 10.89
CA TYR A 82 3.56 -15.24 9.97
C TYR A 82 3.05 -14.58 8.68
N SER A 83 2.79 -13.27 8.70
CA SER A 83 2.29 -12.50 7.55
C SER A 83 3.40 -11.84 6.72
N SER A 84 4.67 -12.06 7.06
CA SER A 84 5.79 -11.48 6.32
C SER A 84 5.80 -11.93 4.86
N VAL A 85 6.07 -11.00 3.94
CA VAL A 85 6.29 -11.31 2.52
C VAL A 85 7.54 -12.19 2.33
N MET A 86 8.46 -12.14 3.31
CA MET A 86 9.67 -12.96 3.38
C MET A 86 9.43 -14.36 3.94
N HIS A 87 8.22 -14.68 4.40
CA HIS A 87 7.88 -16.03 4.85
C HIS A 87 7.53 -16.94 3.65
N TYR A 88 8.00 -18.18 3.67
CA TYR A 88 7.60 -19.21 2.73
C TYR A 88 6.15 -19.66 2.96
N SER A 89 5.49 -20.13 1.90
CA SER A 89 4.21 -20.82 2.04
C SER A 89 4.42 -22.19 2.66
N LYS A 90 3.34 -22.77 3.20
CA LYS A 90 3.36 -24.13 3.78
C LYS A 90 3.85 -25.21 2.82
N THR A 91 3.71 -25.02 1.50
CA THR A 91 4.07 -25.99 0.44
C THR A 91 5.34 -25.62 -0.32
N ALA A 92 6.21 -24.79 0.24
CA ALA A 92 7.44 -24.40 -0.45
C ALA A 92 8.35 -25.63 -0.65
N PHE A 93 8.78 -25.89 -1.89
CA PHE A 93 9.70 -26.98 -2.26
C PHE A 93 9.28 -28.37 -1.76
N ASN A 94 7.99 -28.70 -1.85
CA ASN A 94 7.50 -29.98 -1.34
C ASN A 94 7.61 -31.12 -2.37
N ILE A 95 7.81 -32.37 -1.92
CA ILE A 95 7.92 -33.54 -2.82
C ILE A 95 6.58 -33.93 -3.46
N HIS A 96 5.42 -33.46 -2.94
CA HIS A 96 4.09 -33.70 -3.51
C HIS A 96 3.09 -32.56 -3.18
N SER A 97 2.09 -32.83 -2.31
CA SER A 97 1.08 -31.88 -1.83
C SER A 97 1.19 -31.59 -0.35
N GLU A 98 1.99 -32.37 0.38
CA GLU A 98 2.18 -32.22 1.82
C GLU A 98 2.97 -30.96 2.17
N PRO A 99 2.70 -30.32 3.32
CA PRO A 99 3.40 -29.12 3.72
C PRO A 99 4.83 -29.43 4.19
N THR A 100 5.78 -28.56 3.81
CA THR A 100 7.16 -28.54 4.33
C THR A 100 7.28 -27.67 5.57
N ILE A 101 6.35 -26.72 5.77
CA ILE A 101 6.28 -25.86 6.95
C ILE A 101 4.92 -26.00 7.61
N VAL A 102 4.92 -26.39 8.88
CA VAL A 102 3.71 -26.49 9.71
C VAL A 102 3.83 -25.49 10.85
N THR A 103 2.92 -24.51 10.92
CA THR A 103 2.87 -23.55 12.03
C THR A 103 2.44 -24.27 13.31
N LYS A 104 3.11 -24.00 14.44
CA LYS A 104 2.74 -24.62 15.73
C LYS A 104 1.34 -24.21 16.20
N ILE A 105 0.94 -22.99 15.84
CA ILE A 105 -0.43 -22.49 16.02
C ILE A 105 -1.18 -22.71 14.68
N PRO A 106 -2.17 -23.62 14.61
CA PRO A 106 -2.83 -24.00 13.34
C PRO A 106 -3.52 -22.86 12.60
N GLN A 107 -3.95 -21.81 13.32
CA GLN A 107 -4.61 -20.64 12.76
C GLN A 107 -3.73 -19.88 11.75
N PHE A 108 -2.40 -20.02 11.82
CA PHE A 108 -1.47 -19.34 10.91
C PHE A 108 -1.08 -20.18 9.68
N MET A 109 -1.56 -21.43 9.55
CA MET A 109 -1.18 -22.33 8.45
C MET A 109 -1.45 -21.75 7.06
N ASP A 110 -2.55 -21.02 6.88
CA ASP A 110 -2.90 -20.37 5.60
C ASP A 110 -2.60 -18.86 5.59
N VAL A 111 -1.98 -18.34 6.66
CA VAL A 111 -1.49 -16.96 6.74
C VAL A 111 -0.10 -16.88 6.09
N ILE A 112 0.77 -17.83 6.42
CA ILE A 112 2.15 -17.89 5.89
C ILE A 112 2.20 -17.94 4.37
N GLY A 113 3.26 -17.34 3.81
CA GLY A 113 3.47 -17.29 2.37
C GLY A 113 2.60 -16.27 1.67
N GLN A 114 2.31 -15.13 2.31
CA GLN A 114 1.57 -14.06 1.64
C GLN A 114 2.43 -13.34 0.60
N ARG A 115 1.78 -12.89 -0.49
CA ARG A 115 2.41 -12.28 -1.68
C ARG A 115 1.59 -11.08 -2.18
N MET A 116 0.93 -10.40 -1.24
CA MET A 116 0.14 -9.19 -1.52
C MET A 116 1.12 -8.02 -1.54
N GLU A 117 1.62 -7.63 -0.37
CA GLU A 117 2.60 -6.54 -0.18
C GLU A 117 3.46 -6.81 1.08
N PHE A 118 4.31 -5.85 1.48
CA PHE A 118 5.00 -5.87 2.78
C PHE A 118 4.03 -5.96 3.96
N SER A 119 4.38 -6.74 4.98
CA SER A 119 3.71 -6.65 6.28
C SER A 119 4.17 -5.41 7.06
N ALA A 120 3.44 -5.06 8.12
CA ALA A 120 3.87 -3.99 9.03
C ALA A 120 5.24 -4.30 9.67
N SER A 121 5.50 -5.57 9.99
CA SER A 121 6.78 -6.01 10.56
C SER A 121 7.93 -5.96 9.55
N ASP A 122 7.66 -6.27 8.27
CA ASP A 122 8.66 -6.12 7.19
C ASP A 122 9.10 -4.66 7.08
N LEU A 123 8.13 -3.73 7.04
CA LEU A 123 8.40 -2.29 6.99
C LEU A 123 9.10 -1.79 8.27
N ALA A 124 8.70 -2.26 9.45
CA ALA A 124 9.33 -1.91 10.72
C ALA A 124 10.82 -2.30 10.72
N LYS A 125 11.13 -3.55 10.36
CA LYS A 125 12.52 -4.05 10.25
C LYS A 125 13.32 -3.26 9.22
N LEU A 126 12.76 -3.01 8.03
CA LEU A 126 13.42 -2.24 6.97
C LEU A 126 13.72 -0.80 7.40
N ASN A 127 12.73 -0.13 8.01
CA ASN A 127 12.88 1.24 8.48
C ASN A 127 13.89 1.36 9.63
N LEU A 128 13.90 0.40 10.56
CA LEU A 128 14.90 0.33 11.63
C LEU A 128 16.32 0.12 11.07
N LEU A 129 16.49 -0.77 10.09
CA LEU A 129 17.79 -1.07 9.51
C LEU A 129 18.38 0.14 8.75
N TYR A 130 17.54 0.89 8.04
CA TYR A 130 17.96 2.04 7.22
C TYR A 130 17.74 3.41 7.89
N ASN A 131 17.28 3.43 9.15
CA ASN A 131 16.92 4.65 9.89
C ASN A 131 15.95 5.56 9.11
N CYS A 132 14.94 4.97 8.47
CA CYS A 132 13.95 5.70 7.70
C CYS A 132 12.99 6.45 8.63
N THR A 133 12.94 7.77 8.51
CA THR A 133 12.00 8.62 9.26
C THR A 133 10.92 9.24 8.37
N LYS A 134 11.05 9.12 7.05
CA LYS A 134 10.14 9.69 6.06
C LYS A 134 10.01 8.73 4.88
N SER A 135 8.82 8.67 4.31
CA SER A 135 8.57 8.00 3.04
C SER A 135 8.79 8.97 1.89
N SER A 136 9.13 8.41 0.73
CA SER A 136 9.42 9.17 -0.48
C SER A 136 8.13 9.64 -1.18
N THR A 137 7.00 8.96 -0.98
CA THR A 137 5.74 9.21 -1.68
C THR A 137 4.60 9.58 -0.73
N PHE A 138 4.64 9.18 0.54
CA PHE A 138 3.62 9.53 1.52
C PHE A 138 3.62 11.04 1.79
N VAL A 139 2.44 11.66 1.79
CA VAL A 139 2.28 13.07 2.13
C VAL A 139 1.46 13.22 3.40
N ASP A 140 0.26 12.64 3.43
CA ASP A 140 -0.64 12.75 4.59
C ASP A 140 -1.67 11.61 4.65
N SER A 141 -2.19 11.35 5.85
CA SER A 141 -3.33 10.48 6.12
C SER A 141 -4.12 11.04 7.30
N CYS A 142 -5.45 11.10 7.18
CA CYS A 142 -6.34 11.62 8.20
C CYS A 142 -7.67 10.86 8.20
N ASN A 143 -7.95 10.22 9.33
CA ASN A 143 -9.17 9.44 9.60
C ASN A 143 -10.02 10.07 10.71
N PHE A 144 -9.68 11.27 11.16
CA PHE A 144 -10.42 12.07 12.14
C PHE A 144 -10.63 11.44 13.53
N GLU A 145 -9.91 10.38 13.88
CA GLU A 145 -10.09 9.72 15.19
C GLU A 145 -9.57 10.55 16.39
N GLU A 146 -8.69 11.53 16.13
CA GLU A 146 -8.17 12.44 17.15
C GLU A 146 -8.88 13.80 17.14
N GLU A 147 -9.03 14.43 18.31
CA GLU A 147 -9.62 15.78 18.47
C GLU A 147 -8.86 16.87 17.70
N ASN A 148 -7.56 16.67 17.44
CA ASN A 148 -6.74 17.62 16.69
C ASN A 148 -7.05 17.61 15.18
N ILE A 149 -7.90 16.69 14.70
CA ILE A 149 -8.28 16.50 13.30
C ILE A 149 -7.08 16.56 12.34
N CYS A 150 -5.96 15.92 12.71
CA CYS A 150 -4.72 15.86 11.94
C CYS A 150 -4.09 17.24 11.65
N GLY A 151 -4.48 18.26 12.41
CA GLY A 151 -4.10 19.65 12.22
C GLY A 151 -4.81 20.34 11.06
N MET A 152 -5.95 19.80 10.59
CA MET A 152 -6.82 20.50 9.65
C MET A 152 -7.44 21.73 10.33
N ILE A 153 -7.73 22.76 9.54
CA ILE A 153 -8.33 24.02 10.00
C ILE A 153 -9.58 24.30 9.19
N GLN A 154 -10.42 25.20 9.69
CA GLN A 154 -11.61 25.63 8.96
C GLN A 154 -11.48 27.06 8.47
N GLY A 155 -12.24 27.40 7.42
CA GLY A 155 -12.33 28.78 6.93
C GLY A 155 -13.05 29.70 7.92
N SER A 156 -13.10 30.99 7.57
CA SER A 156 -13.73 32.04 8.39
C SER A 156 -15.24 32.19 8.15
N SER A 157 -15.87 31.22 7.48
CA SER A 157 -17.32 31.24 7.21
C SER A 157 -18.11 30.92 8.48
N PRO A 158 -19.34 31.46 8.67
CA PRO A 158 -20.22 31.05 9.76
C PRO A 158 -20.59 29.56 9.69
N ALA A 159 -20.82 29.02 8.49
CA ALA A 159 -20.92 27.59 8.29
C ALA A 159 -19.58 26.87 8.50
N MET A 160 -19.64 25.75 9.19
CA MET A 160 -18.48 24.98 9.63
C MET A 160 -18.63 23.51 9.26
N TRP A 161 -17.49 22.84 9.12
CA TRP A 161 -17.42 21.38 9.16
C TRP A 161 -17.44 20.94 10.62
N GLU A 162 -18.11 19.85 10.92
CA GLU A 162 -18.25 19.37 12.30
C GLU A 162 -17.70 17.95 12.39
N GLN A 163 -16.87 17.68 13.39
CA GLN A 163 -16.48 16.32 13.71
C GLN A 163 -17.67 15.62 14.37
N ARG A 164 -18.19 14.59 13.72
CA ARG A 164 -19.38 13.85 14.14
C ARG A 164 -19.08 12.36 14.15
N SER A 165 -19.71 11.62 15.07
CA SER A 165 -19.69 10.15 15.06
C SER A 165 -20.94 9.56 14.38
N SER A 166 -21.98 10.38 14.18
CA SER A 166 -23.25 9.98 13.59
C SER A 166 -24.05 11.21 13.16
N VAL A 167 -24.81 11.08 12.08
CA VAL A 167 -25.75 12.09 11.57
C VAL A 167 -27.12 11.44 11.34
N SER A 168 -28.21 12.16 11.64
CA SER A 168 -29.59 11.66 11.53
C SER A 168 -29.98 11.26 10.10
N GLY A 169 -29.58 12.04 9.11
CA GLY A 169 -29.77 11.74 7.68
C GLY A 169 -28.79 10.72 7.11
N GLY A 170 -27.82 10.29 7.91
CA GLY A 170 -26.69 9.46 7.48
C GLY A 170 -25.42 10.28 7.16
N PRO A 171 -24.23 9.69 7.36
CA PRO A 171 -24.01 8.32 7.80
C PRO A 171 -24.19 8.16 9.31
N HIS A 172 -24.63 6.97 9.73
CA HIS A 172 -24.82 6.66 11.15
C HIS A 172 -23.53 6.25 11.87
N THR A 173 -22.50 5.89 11.11
CA THR A 173 -21.15 5.54 11.59
C THR A 173 -20.11 6.16 10.65
N ASP A 174 -18.89 6.30 11.16
CA ASP A 174 -17.70 6.57 10.36
C ASP A 174 -17.43 5.46 9.33
N PHE A 175 -16.53 5.73 8.39
CA PHE A 175 -16.01 4.71 7.48
C PHE A 175 -14.83 3.97 8.11
N THR A 176 -13.96 4.65 8.87
CA THR A 176 -12.74 4.09 9.47
C THR A 176 -13.00 2.75 10.19
N ASN A 177 -13.97 2.73 11.10
CA ASN A 177 -14.31 1.58 11.94
C ASN A 177 -15.65 0.93 11.56
N MET A 178 -16.43 1.53 10.67
CA MET A 178 -17.80 1.09 10.34
C MET A 178 -18.70 0.91 11.58
N GLY A 179 -18.48 1.70 12.62
CA GLY A 179 -19.20 1.55 13.90
C GLY A 179 -18.98 0.23 14.64
N GLN A 180 -17.96 -0.57 14.27
CA GLN A 180 -17.60 -1.80 14.99
C GLN A 180 -17.21 -1.52 16.46
N CYS A 181 -16.73 -0.31 16.73
CA CYS A 181 -16.36 0.16 18.06
C CYS A 181 -17.42 1.16 18.56
N LYS A 182 -18.36 0.71 19.41
CA LYS A 182 -19.44 1.58 19.89
C LYS A 182 -18.89 2.81 20.62
N GLY A 183 -19.18 4.01 20.10
CA GLY A 183 -18.72 5.28 20.66
C GLY A 183 -17.33 5.72 20.19
N ASN A 184 -16.69 4.98 19.29
CA ASN A 184 -15.42 5.31 18.67
C ASN A 184 -15.62 5.34 17.14
N GLY A 185 -15.01 6.30 16.46
CA GLY A 185 -15.22 6.54 15.04
C GLY A 185 -15.76 7.93 14.79
N TYR A 186 -15.02 8.72 14.03
CA TYR A 186 -15.36 10.10 13.72
C TYR A 186 -15.16 10.39 12.23
N PHE A 187 -15.96 11.33 11.72
CA PHE A 187 -15.83 11.86 10.38
C PHE A 187 -16.13 13.35 10.40
N MET A 188 -15.74 14.06 9.35
CA MET A 188 -16.08 15.47 9.20
C MET A 188 -17.36 15.62 8.40
N HIS A 189 -18.34 16.36 8.92
CA HIS A 189 -19.63 16.58 8.29
C HIS A 189 -19.91 18.06 8.04
N PHE A 190 -20.33 18.42 6.84
CA PHE A 190 -20.92 19.71 6.54
C PHE A 190 -22.40 19.54 6.26
N SER A 191 -23.25 20.06 7.15
CA SER A 191 -24.69 20.01 7.03
C SER A 191 -25.21 21.11 6.11
N THR A 192 -25.60 20.70 4.91
CA THR A 192 -26.31 21.55 3.95
C THR A 192 -27.76 21.80 4.38
N GLU A 193 -28.36 20.94 5.21
CA GLU A 193 -29.70 21.15 5.74
C GLU A 193 -29.79 22.43 6.60
N SER A 194 -28.78 22.68 7.44
CA SER A 194 -28.73 23.85 8.33
C SER A 194 -28.08 25.09 7.70
N ALA A 195 -27.40 24.95 6.57
CA ALA A 195 -26.72 26.05 5.89
C ALA A 195 -27.69 26.91 5.06
N GLU A 196 -27.41 28.21 4.97
CA GLU A 196 -28.15 29.14 4.12
C GLU A 196 -27.87 28.89 2.62
N LEU A 197 -28.79 29.28 1.74
CA LEU A 197 -28.65 29.06 0.30
C LEU A 197 -27.41 29.77 -0.25
N GLY A 198 -26.51 29.01 -0.89
CA GLY A 198 -25.23 29.52 -1.40
C GLY A 198 -24.13 29.69 -0.34
N GLU A 199 -24.42 29.41 0.93
CA GLU A 199 -23.42 29.39 1.99
C GLU A 199 -22.42 28.25 1.77
N SER A 200 -21.17 28.47 2.15
CA SER A 200 -20.11 27.47 2.05
C SER A 200 -19.32 27.31 3.35
N ALA A 201 -18.80 26.10 3.56
CA ALA A 201 -17.88 25.77 4.64
C ALA A 201 -16.61 25.15 4.05
N SER A 202 -15.44 25.57 4.53
CA SER A 202 -14.15 25.03 4.09
C SER A 202 -13.41 24.31 5.21
N LEU A 203 -12.83 23.17 4.87
CA LEU A 203 -11.91 22.38 5.68
C LEU A 203 -10.58 22.30 4.95
N GLU A 204 -9.55 22.96 5.49
CA GLU A 204 -8.22 23.03 4.90
C GLU A 204 -7.23 22.12 5.64
N SER A 205 -6.40 21.37 4.92
CA SER A 205 -5.30 20.62 5.51
C SER A 205 -4.29 21.55 6.19
N ARG A 206 -3.41 21.00 7.03
CA ARG A 206 -2.14 21.67 7.37
C ARG A 206 -1.29 21.92 6.12
N TRP A 207 -0.18 22.63 6.27
CA TRP A 207 0.76 22.79 5.14
C TRP A 207 1.36 21.45 4.73
N LEU A 208 1.21 21.13 3.45
CA LEU A 208 1.70 19.93 2.81
C LEU A 208 2.93 20.26 1.97
N TYR A 209 3.84 19.31 1.88
CA TYR A 209 5.09 19.41 1.11
C TYR A 209 5.22 18.22 0.16
N PRO A 210 4.30 18.07 -0.81
CA PRO A 210 4.37 16.97 -1.76
C PRO A 210 5.61 17.08 -2.64
N LYS A 211 6.05 15.93 -3.18
CA LYS A 211 7.08 15.96 -4.23
C LYS A 211 6.48 16.51 -5.51
N ALA A 212 7.29 17.22 -6.29
CA ALA A 212 6.91 17.65 -7.62
C ALA A 212 6.50 16.43 -8.48
N GLY A 213 5.38 16.55 -9.18
CA GLY A 213 4.80 15.48 -9.99
C GLY A 213 3.31 15.34 -9.77
N ALA A 214 2.77 14.18 -10.10
CA ALA A 214 1.39 13.83 -9.81
C ALA A 214 1.24 13.40 -8.34
N GLN A 215 0.14 13.80 -7.72
CA GLN A 215 -0.29 13.29 -6.43
C GLN A 215 -1.68 12.68 -6.57
N CYS A 216 -1.93 11.64 -5.79
CA CYS A 216 -3.24 11.06 -5.68
C CYS A 216 -3.84 11.39 -4.32
N LEU A 217 -4.91 12.19 -4.36
CA LEU A 217 -5.81 12.35 -3.24
C LEU A 217 -6.86 11.24 -3.31
N GLN A 218 -7.03 10.50 -2.23
CA GLN A 218 -8.12 9.55 -2.03
C GLN A 218 -8.87 9.90 -0.75
N PHE A 219 -10.18 9.75 -0.74
CA PHE A 219 -11.02 9.94 0.45
C PHE A 219 -12.37 9.25 0.26
N PHE A 220 -13.05 8.95 1.36
CA PHE A 220 -14.41 8.45 1.34
C PHE A 220 -15.39 9.61 1.55
N LEU A 221 -16.43 9.63 0.73
CA LEU A 221 -17.51 10.62 0.77
C LEU A 221 -18.85 9.92 1.00
N TYR A 222 -19.60 10.38 1.99
CA TYR A 222 -21.01 10.04 2.15
C TYR A 222 -21.86 11.27 1.82
N ASN A 223 -22.75 11.15 0.84
CA ASN A 223 -23.61 12.24 0.41
C ASN A 223 -25.09 11.99 0.78
N THR A 224 -25.67 12.93 1.52
CA THR A 224 -27.11 13.00 1.85
C THR A 224 -27.71 14.36 1.51
N GLY A 225 -26.91 15.22 0.86
CA GLY A 225 -27.31 16.52 0.39
C GLY A 225 -28.25 16.48 -0.82
N ALA A 226 -28.72 17.66 -1.22
CA ALA A 226 -29.45 17.86 -2.46
C ALA A 226 -28.56 17.62 -3.69
N ALA A 227 -29.19 17.33 -4.84
CA ALA A 227 -28.47 17.04 -6.08
C ALA A 227 -27.63 18.24 -6.60
N ASP A 228 -28.00 19.46 -6.24
CA ASP A 228 -27.30 20.70 -6.59
C ASP A 228 -26.42 21.26 -5.47
N ASP A 229 -26.30 20.58 -4.33
CA ASP A 229 -25.22 20.83 -3.39
C ASP A 229 -23.89 20.42 -4.04
N VAL A 230 -22.81 21.14 -3.72
CA VAL A 230 -21.50 20.93 -4.37
C VAL A 230 -20.39 20.79 -3.33
N LEU A 231 -19.58 19.76 -3.47
CA LEU A 231 -18.28 19.63 -2.82
C LEU A 231 -17.17 19.98 -3.81
N ASN A 232 -16.48 21.09 -3.58
CA ASN A 232 -15.31 21.51 -4.34
C ASN A 232 -14.02 21.06 -3.64
N ILE A 233 -13.10 20.54 -4.44
CA ILE A 233 -11.75 20.18 -4.03
C ILE A 233 -10.79 21.19 -4.64
N TRP A 234 -10.27 22.06 -3.78
CA TRP A 234 -9.30 23.08 -4.16
C TRP A 234 -7.91 22.76 -3.62
N LEU A 235 -6.93 23.38 -4.25
CA LEU A 235 -5.57 23.43 -3.76
C LEU A 235 -5.15 24.88 -3.61
N ARG A 236 -4.62 25.23 -2.44
CA ARG A 236 -4.05 26.55 -2.16
C ARG A 236 -2.53 26.44 -2.17
N GLU A 237 -1.89 26.81 -3.28
CA GLU A 237 -0.42 26.80 -3.41
C GLU A 237 0.20 28.12 -2.97
N TYR A 238 1.31 28.05 -2.24
CA TYR A 238 2.01 29.23 -1.72
C TYR A 238 3.32 29.47 -2.46
N ASP A 239 3.51 30.69 -2.94
CA ASP A 239 4.77 31.13 -3.53
C ASP A 239 5.12 32.56 -3.08
N PRO A 240 6.37 33.03 -3.31
CA PRO A 240 6.77 34.37 -2.90
C PRO A 240 5.96 35.52 -3.54
N ALA A 241 5.34 35.30 -4.71
CA ALA A 241 4.51 36.29 -5.38
C ALA A 241 3.06 36.30 -4.84
N SER A 242 2.61 35.16 -4.29
CA SER A 242 1.29 34.95 -3.70
C SER A 242 1.43 34.41 -2.27
N PRO A 243 1.90 35.22 -1.30
CA PRO A 243 2.11 34.78 0.09
C PRO A 243 0.80 34.38 0.79
N GLY A 244 -0.35 34.92 0.35
CA GLY A 244 -1.69 34.48 0.79
C GLY A 244 -2.19 33.17 0.16
N GLY A 245 -1.42 32.61 -0.78
CA GLY A 245 -1.72 31.39 -1.50
C GLY A 245 -2.68 31.60 -2.68
N LYS A 246 -2.36 30.99 -3.82
CA LYS A 246 -3.20 30.94 -5.01
C LYS A 246 -4.10 29.71 -4.95
N LEU A 247 -5.41 29.91 -5.03
CA LEU A 247 -6.39 28.83 -5.03
C LEU A 247 -6.62 28.31 -6.47
N GLN A 248 -6.67 27.00 -6.64
CA GLN A 248 -6.97 26.33 -7.90
C GLN A 248 -7.99 25.20 -7.67
N LEU A 249 -9.05 25.19 -8.48
CA LEU A 249 -10.05 24.13 -8.45
C LEU A 249 -9.52 22.90 -9.19
N PHE A 250 -9.58 21.72 -8.55
CA PHE A 250 -9.21 20.46 -9.18
C PHE A 250 -10.42 19.59 -9.50
N LYS A 251 -11.45 19.61 -8.64
CA LYS A 251 -12.65 18.80 -8.83
C LYS A 251 -13.85 19.47 -8.18
N SER A 252 -15.00 19.39 -8.82
CA SER A 252 -16.31 19.62 -8.21
C SER A 252 -17.10 18.33 -8.26
N ILE A 253 -17.76 17.99 -7.15
CA ILE A 253 -18.58 16.81 -6.97
C ILE A 253 -19.97 17.31 -6.59
N SER A 254 -20.99 16.97 -7.37
CA SER A 254 -22.38 17.35 -7.12
C SER A 254 -23.30 16.19 -7.49
N GLY A 255 -24.35 15.97 -6.71
CA GLY A 255 -25.21 14.80 -6.85
C GLY A 255 -24.44 13.48 -6.63
N GLY A 256 -24.77 12.46 -7.42
CA GLY A 256 -24.15 11.14 -7.35
C GLY A 256 -24.96 10.13 -6.55
N VAL A 257 -24.28 9.08 -6.06
CA VAL A 257 -24.90 8.07 -5.20
C VAL A 257 -25.09 8.68 -3.81
N THR A 258 -26.31 8.56 -3.28
CA THR A 258 -26.64 9.03 -1.93
C THR A 258 -26.81 7.84 -0.99
N GLY A 259 -26.55 8.07 0.30
CA GLY A 259 -26.79 7.06 1.33
C GLY A 259 -25.74 5.94 1.42
N SER A 260 -24.58 6.07 0.77
CA SER A 260 -23.45 5.13 0.89
C SER A 260 -22.11 5.87 0.91
N TRP A 261 -21.11 5.23 1.52
CA TRP A 261 -19.72 5.69 1.49
C TRP A 261 -19.11 5.34 0.14
N GLU A 262 -18.68 6.35 -0.61
CA GLU A 262 -18.07 6.18 -1.93
C GLU A 262 -16.61 6.60 -1.89
N LEU A 263 -15.73 5.77 -2.46
CA LEU A 263 -14.32 6.11 -2.65
C LEU A 263 -14.17 7.11 -3.81
N HIS A 264 -13.57 8.25 -3.53
CA HIS A 264 -13.18 9.23 -4.53
C HIS A 264 -11.67 9.32 -4.68
N THR A 265 -11.21 9.46 -5.92
CA THR A 265 -9.82 9.79 -6.23
C THR A 265 -9.73 11.06 -7.06
N VAL A 266 -8.75 11.91 -6.76
CA VAL A 266 -8.49 13.16 -7.46
C VAL A 266 -7.00 13.24 -7.77
N ASN A 267 -6.68 13.32 -9.06
CA ASN A 267 -5.32 13.53 -9.52
C ASN A 267 -4.97 15.01 -9.33
N LEU A 268 -3.99 15.29 -8.48
CA LEU A 268 -3.47 16.62 -8.20
C LEU A 268 -2.10 16.79 -8.86
N SER A 269 -1.74 18.05 -9.13
CA SER A 269 -0.44 18.41 -9.70
C SER A 269 0.17 19.56 -8.91
N VAL A 270 0.76 19.23 -7.77
CA VAL A 270 1.34 20.18 -6.82
C VAL A 270 2.84 20.23 -7.00
N THR A 271 3.39 21.45 -7.05
CA THR A 271 4.85 21.64 -7.20
C THR A 271 5.50 22.27 -5.97
N ARG A 272 4.71 22.88 -5.08
CA ARG A 272 5.17 23.69 -3.95
C ARG A 272 4.44 23.35 -2.67
N LYS A 273 4.78 24.07 -1.59
CA LYS A 273 4.02 24.04 -0.34
C LYS A 273 2.56 24.43 -0.64
N ALA A 274 1.63 23.61 -0.19
CA ALA A 274 0.21 23.80 -0.46
C ALA A 274 -0.68 23.44 0.73
N ARG A 275 -1.96 23.82 0.67
CA ARG A 275 -3.04 23.21 1.46
C ARG A 275 -4.05 22.58 0.51
N LEU A 276 -4.56 21.42 0.88
CA LEU A 276 -5.76 20.85 0.29
C LEU A 276 -6.97 21.50 0.97
N VAL A 277 -8.01 21.84 0.21
CA VAL A 277 -9.21 22.50 0.72
C VAL A 277 -10.44 21.79 0.22
N PHE A 278 -11.25 21.29 1.15
CA PHE A 278 -12.58 20.75 0.89
C PHE A 278 -13.59 21.85 1.19
N GLU A 279 -14.31 22.30 0.17
CA GLU A 279 -15.34 23.32 0.31
C GLU A 279 -16.71 22.72 -0.03
N GLY A 280 -17.58 22.58 0.97
CA GLY A 280 -18.98 22.25 0.75
C GLY A 280 -19.78 23.53 0.51
N VAL A 281 -20.65 23.52 -0.49
CA VAL A 281 -21.49 24.65 -0.89
C VAL A 281 -22.94 24.21 -0.95
N ARG A 282 -23.80 24.96 -0.28
CA ARG A 282 -25.25 24.75 -0.27
C ARG A 282 -25.89 25.19 -1.59
N GLY A 283 -26.57 24.27 -2.25
CA GLY A 283 -27.38 24.50 -3.43
C GLY A 283 -28.69 25.24 -3.15
N LYS A 284 -29.55 25.31 -4.16
CA LYS A 284 -30.87 25.96 -4.11
C LYS A 284 -31.98 25.00 -3.69
N SER A 285 -31.86 23.72 -4.00
CA SER A 285 -32.91 22.74 -3.69
C SER A 285 -32.94 22.41 -2.20
N PRO A 286 -34.08 22.01 -1.61
CA PRO A 286 -34.13 21.52 -0.24
C PRO A 286 -33.17 20.33 -0.03
N SER A 287 -32.39 20.36 1.05
CA SER A 287 -31.49 19.29 1.47
C SER A 287 -31.90 18.79 2.85
N HIS A 288 -31.65 17.51 3.09
CA HIS A 288 -32.00 16.79 4.31
C HIS A 288 -30.77 16.17 4.99
N GLY A 289 -29.59 16.65 4.65
CA GLY A 289 -28.32 16.16 5.19
C GLY A 289 -27.14 17.01 4.72
N GLY A 290 -26.13 16.38 4.12
CA GLY A 290 -24.99 17.09 3.55
C GLY A 290 -23.84 16.18 3.14
N PHE A 291 -22.62 16.65 3.32
CA PHE A 291 -21.39 15.94 2.92
C PHE A 291 -20.65 15.44 4.14
N SER A 292 -20.26 14.17 4.14
CA SER A 292 -19.41 13.59 5.18
C SER A 292 -18.13 13.04 4.57
N LEU A 293 -16.98 13.41 5.13
CA LEU A 293 -15.64 13.03 4.67
C LEU A 293 -14.94 12.17 5.71
N ASP A 294 -14.30 11.10 5.25
CA ASP A 294 -13.50 10.23 6.10
C ASP A 294 -12.32 9.62 5.31
N ASP A 295 -11.34 9.06 6.03
CA ASP A 295 -10.19 8.33 5.49
C ASP A 295 -9.46 9.05 4.33
N ILE A 296 -9.14 10.33 4.56
CA ILE A 296 -8.43 11.17 3.60
C ILE A 296 -6.95 10.76 3.55
N ASN A 297 -6.47 10.36 2.38
CA ASN A 297 -5.06 10.05 2.17
C ASN A 297 -4.52 10.79 0.95
N LEU A 298 -3.28 11.28 1.07
CA LEU A 298 -2.55 11.94 0.00
C LEU A 298 -1.18 11.32 -0.19
N SER A 299 -0.91 10.87 -1.42
CA SER A 299 0.38 10.33 -1.82
C SER A 299 0.89 11.00 -3.10
N SER A 300 2.21 11.13 -3.25
CA SER A 300 2.89 11.56 -4.48
C SER A 300 2.99 10.40 -5.46
N THR A 301 1.84 9.90 -5.90
CA THR A 301 1.66 8.81 -6.87
C THR A 301 0.57 9.18 -7.87
N LYS A 302 0.46 8.45 -8.98
CA LYS A 302 -0.71 8.55 -9.85
C LYS A 302 -1.93 7.91 -9.19
N CYS A 303 -3.12 8.46 -9.41
CA CYS A 303 -4.37 7.78 -9.03
C CYS A 303 -4.69 6.61 -9.96
N PRO A 304 -5.43 5.60 -9.47
CA PRO A 304 -6.08 4.66 -10.37
C PRO A 304 -7.03 5.40 -11.30
N GLN A 305 -7.07 4.98 -12.57
CA GLN A 305 -7.86 5.63 -13.60
C GLN A 305 -9.37 5.42 -13.40
N HIS A 306 -9.75 4.24 -12.92
CA HIS A 306 -11.14 3.83 -12.73
C HIS A 306 -11.30 3.08 -11.42
N ILE A 307 -12.47 3.21 -10.81
CA ILE A 307 -12.87 2.47 -9.61
C ILE A 307 -14.09 1.64 -9.98
N TRP A 308 -14.02 0.35 -9.71
CA TRP A 308 -15.17 -0.54 -9.78
C TRP A 308 -15.59 -0.96 -8.38
N HIS A 309 -16.71 -0.41 -7.95
CA HIS A 309 -17.33 -0.68 -6.65
C HIS A 309 -18.35 -1.81 -6.76
N ILE A 310 -18.08 -2.91 -6.05
CA ILE A 310 -19.02 -4.02 -5.88
C ILE A 310 -19.70 -3.86 -4.52
N ARG A 311 -21.00 -3.58 -4.55
CA ARG A 311 -21.86 -3.50 -3.37
C ARG A 311 -22.43 -4.87 -3.02
N ASN A 312 -22.82 -5.04 -1.76
CA ASN A 312 -23.48 -6.24 -1.26
C ASN A 312 -22.67 -7.52 -1.52
N ILE A 313 -21.35 -7.43 -1.33
CA ILE A 313 -20.43 -8.49 -1.73
C ILE A 313 -20.64 -9.77 -0.91
N SER A 314 -21.08 -9.68 0.33
CA SER A 314 -21.38 -10.82 1.19
C SER A 314 -22.53 -11.65 0.62
N HIS A 315 -23.61 -11.00 0.19
CA HIS A 315 -24.71 -11.69 -0.49
C HIS A 315 -24.26 -12.27 -1.84
N LEU A 316 -23.46 -11.53 -2.62
CA LEU A 316 -22.94 -12.03 -3.89
C LEU A 316 -22.04 -13.25 -3.70
N LEU A 317 -21.19 -13.26 -2.66
CA LEU A 317 -20.38 -14.42 -2.28
C LEU A 317 -21.24 -15.59 -1.79
N ALA A 318 -22.36 -15.33 -1.11
CA ALA A 318 -23.26 -16.40 -0.65
C ALA A 318 -24.09 -17.02 -1.80
N THR A 319 -24.43 -16.25 -2.82
CA THR A 319 -25.42 -16.65 -3.84
C THR A 319 -24.83 -16.99 -5.21
N THR A 320 -23.64 -16.49 -5.55
CA THR A 320 -23.03 -16.71 -6.86
C THR A 320 -22.34 -18.08 -6.93
N PRO A 321 -22.79 -19.05 -7.74
CA PRO A 321 -22.11 -20.34 -7.87
C PRO A 321 -20.68 -20.23 -8.45
N PRO A 322 -19.76 -21.16 -8.10
CA PRO A 322 -18.46 -21.26 -8.76
C PRO A 322 -18.57 -21.38 -10.28
N GLY A 323 -17.69 -20.69 -11.01
CA GLY A 323 -17.70 -20.62 -12.48
C GLY A 323 -18.51 -19.45 -13.04
N GLN A 324 -19.38 -18.82 -12.25
CA GLN A 324 -20.10 -17.62 -12.67
C GLN A 324 -19.22 -16.37 -12.54
N LYS A 325 -19.36 -15.47 -13.52
CA LYS A 325 -18.58 -14.23 -13.67
C LYS A 325 -19.45 -13.03 -13.38
N LEU A 326 -18.89 -12.08 -12.64
CA LEU A 326 -19.36 -10.71 -12.60
C LEU A 326 -18.45 -9.85 -13.47
N TYR A 327 -19.02 -9.00 -14.31
CA TYR A 327 -18.26 -8.07 -15.15
C TYR A 327 -18.38 -6.65 -14.61
N SER A 328 -17.27 -5.92 -14.64
CA SER A 328 -17.27 -4.48 -14.39
C SER A 328 -18.05 -3.73 -15.47
N PRO A 329 -18.36 -2.44 -15.27
CA PRO A 329 -18.65 -1.54 -16.38
C PRO A 329 -17.51 -1.55 -17.43
N ARG A 330 -17.80 -1.08 -18.64
CA ARG A 330 -16.76 -0.84 -19.64
C ARG A 330 -16.07 0.48 -19.35
N PHE A 331 -14.76 0.49 -19.41
CA PHE A 331 -13.91 1.65 -19.16
C PHE A 331 -13.09 2.00 -20.39
N LEU A 332 -12.70 3.27 -20.51
CA LEU A 332 -11.84 3.76 -21.59
C LEU A 332 -10.47 4.13 -21.00
N SER A 333 -9.40 3.64 -21.59
CA SER A 333 -8.04 4.02 -21.18
C SER A 333 -7.64 5.40 -21.74
N PRO A 334 -6.61 6.05 -21.17
CA PRO A 334 -6.06 7.29 -21.73
C PRO A 334 -5.59 7.14 -23.19
N SER A 335 -5.09 5.96 -23.56
CA SER A 335 -4.69 5.62 -24.93
C SER A 335 -5.88 5.33 -25.86
N GLY A 336 -7.13 5.38 -25.35
CA GLY A 336 -8.36 5.22 -26.11
C GLY A 336 -8.90 3.78 -26.23
N TYR A 337 -8.23 2.77 -25.67
CA TYR A 337 -8.70 1.37 -25.69
C TYR A 337 -9.85 1.17 -24.69
N SER A 338 -10.92 0.52 -25.14
CA SER A 338 -12.03 0.13 -24.25
C SER A 338 -11.75 -1.23 -23.62
N PHE A 339 -12.01 -1.38 -22.31
CA PHE A 339 -11.75 -2.61 -21.58
C PHE A 339 -12.81 -2.91 -20.51
N GLN A 340 -12.79 -4.15 -20.02
CA GLN A 340 -13.66 -4.64 -18.95
C GLN A 340 -12.90 -5.66 -18.10
N VAL A 341 -13.24 -5.75 -16.82
CA VAL A 341 -12.68 -6.74 -15.89
C VAL A 341 -13.77 -7.74 -15.50
N ALA A 342 -13.41 -9.01 -15.46
CA ALA A 342 -14.27 -10.09 -15.02
C ALA A 342 -13.74 -10.69 -13.72
N VAL A 343 -14.61 -10.84 -12.73
CA VAL A 343 -14.29 -11.48 -11.44
C VAL A 343 -15.18 -12.71 -11.26
N TYR A 344 -14.58 -13.82 -10.87
CA TYR A 344 -15.31 -15.00 -10.39
C TYR A 344 -15.22 -14.96 -8.88
N LEU A 345 -16.26 -14.47 -8.22
CA LEU A 345 -16.27 -14.26 -6.77
C LEU A 345 -15.96 -15.55 -6.02
N ASN A 346 -16.61 -16.66 -6.42
CA ASN A 346 -16.41 -17.99 -5.86
C ASN A 346 -15.48 -18.90 -6.69
N GLY A 347 -14.65 -18.28 -7.53
CA GLY A 347 -13.63 -18.96 -8.32
C GLY A 347 -14.17 -19.62 -9.57
N ARG A 348 -13.24 -20.16 -10.36
CA ARG A 348 -13.59 -21.05 -11.48
C ARG A 348 -13.98 -22.42 -10.96
N SER A 349 -14.75 -23.18 -11.74
CA SER A 349 -15.19 -24.52 -11.37
C SER A 349 -14.04 -25.48 -11.00
N GLY A 350 -12.85 -25.30 -11.58
CA GLY A 350 -11.66 -26.11 -11.28
C GLY A 350 -10.78 -25.58 -10.15
N THR A 351 -11.05 -24.39 -9.59
CA THR A 351 -10.25 -23.77 -8.52
C THR A 351 -11.17 -23.12 -7.47
N PRO A 352 -11.97 -23.92 -6.73
CA PRO A 352 -12.84 -23.40 -5.68
C PRO A 352 -12.02 -22.81 -4.51
N GLY A 353 -12.64 -21.94 -3.72
CA GLY A 353 -12.02 -21.31 -2.54
C GLY A 353 -11.11 -20.11 -2.83
N TYR A 354 -11.01 -19.71 -4.10
CA TYR A 354 -10.31 -18.52 -4.56
C TYR A 354 -11.27 -17.63 -5.34
N MET A 355 -11.05 -16.32 -5.27
CA MET A 355 -11.53 -15.39 -6.27
C MET A 355 -10.59 -15.41 -7.47
N ALA A 356 -11.13 -15.31 -8.67
CA ALA A 356 -10.37 -15.18 -9.91
C ALA A 356 -10.63 -13.84 -10.60
N ILE A 357 -9.65 -13.30 -11.32
CA ILE A 357 -9.76 -12.01 -12.02
C ILE A 357 -9.16 -12.10 -13.42
N TYR A 358 -9.84 -11.52 -14.40
CA TYR A 358 -9.45 -11.50 -15.81
C TYR A 358 -9.72 -10.15 -16.46
N PHE A 359 -8.73 -9.66 -17.20
CA PHE A 359 -8.82 -8.47 -18.03
C PHE A 359 -9.26 -8.83 -19.45
N HIS A 360 -10.13 -8.01 -20.02
CA HIS A 360 -10.64 -8.13 -21.39
C HIS A 360 -10.56 -6.79 -22.12
N LEU A 361 -10.04 -6.78 -23.34
CA LEU A 361 -10.32 -5.69 -24.28
C LEU A 361 -11.75 -5.81 -24.80
N THR A 362 -12.39 -4.69 -25.08
CA THR A 362 -13.76 -4.63 -25.60
C THR A 362 -13.82 -3.67 -26.78
N SER A 363 -14.77 -3.88 -27.69
CA SER A 363 -14.95 -2.95 -28.81
C SER A 363 -15.39 -1.59 -28.26
N GLY A 364 -14.64 -0.55 -28.60
CA GLY A 364 -14.82 0.83 -28.18
C GLY A 364 -15.11 1.78 -29.34
N PRO A 365 -15.35 3.07 -29.02
CA PRO A 365 -15.62 4.11 -30.01
C PRO A 365 -14.37 4.45 -30.86
N ASN A 366 -13.17 4.25 -30.32
CA ASN A 366 -11.91 4.68 -30.95
C ASN A 366 -11.22 3.60 -31.77
N ASP A 367 -11.71 2.36 -31.78
CA ASP A 367 -10.96 1.20 -32.31
C ASP A 367 -10.46 1.37 -33.75
N HIS A 368 -11.18 2.14 -34.58
CA HIS A 368 -10.84 2.43 -35.97
C HIS A 368 -9.55 3.25 -36.14
N SER A 369 -9.14 4.00 -35.12
CA SER A 369 -7.91 4.80 -35.11
C SER A 369 -6.82 4.21 -34.22
N LEU A 370 -7.12 3.13 -33.49
CA LEU A 370 -6.17 2.47 -32.61
C LEU A 370 -5.29 1.46 -33.36
N LYS A 371 -4.12 1.19 -32.81
CA LYS A 371 -3.21 0.16 -33.31
C LYS A 371 -3.63 -1.22 -32.80
N TRP A 372 -3.66 -2.19 -33.69
CA TRP A 372 -3.96 -3.59 -33.38
C TRP A 372 -2.90 -4.53 -33.99
N PRO A 373 -2.49 -5.61 -33.30
CA PRO A 373 -2.83 -5.98 -31.92
C PRO A 373 -2.40 -4.94 -30.89
N CYS A 374 -3.15 -4.82 -29.79
CA CYS A 374 -2.98 -3.80 -28.75
C CYS A 374 -1.57 -3.87 -28.14
N PRO A 375 -0.68 -2.91 -28.41
CA PRO A 375 0.72 -3.04 -28.06
C PRO A 375 1.03 -2.49 -26.67
N TRP A 376 1.56 -3.35 -25.80
CA TRP A 376 2.26 -3.01 -24.56
C TRP A 376 1.45 -2.11 -23.61
N GLN A 377 0.14 -2.30 -23.56
CA GLN A 377 -0.69 -1.69 -22.54
C GLN A 377 -0.67 -2.57 -21.28
N GLN A 378 -0.28 -2.02 -20.14
CA GLN A 378 -0.31 -2.70 -18.85
C GLN A 378 -1.63 -2.39 -18.13
N ALA A 379 -2.46 -3.41 -17.99
CA ALA A 379 -3.63 -3.40 -17.14
C ALA A 379 -3.23 -3.72 -15.70
N THR A 380 -3.47 -2.80 -14.78
CA THR A 380 -3.30 -3.00 -13.33
C THR A 380 -4.68 -3.14 -12.71
N MET A 381 -4.94 -4.30 -12.10
CA MET A 381 -6.17 -4.60 -11.38
C MET A 381 -5.82 -4.86 -9.91
N ALA A 382 -6.28 -3.98 -9.02
CA ALA A 382 -6.02 -4.11 -7.59
C ALA A 382 -7.33 -4.25 -6.82
N LEU A 383 -7.42 -5.19 -5.90
CA LEU A 383 -8.46 -5.23 -4.87
C LEU A 383 -7.95 -4.47 -3.65
N MET A 384 -8.64 -3.39 -3.29
CA MET A 384 -8.23 -2.49 -2.22
C MET A 384 -8.42 -3.11 -0.84
N ASP A 385 -7.37 -3.10 -0.01
CA ASP A 385 -7.45 -3.26 1.43
C ASP A 385 -7.84 -1.90 2.02
N GLN A 386 -9.08 -1.77 2.51
CA GLN A 386 -9.71 -0.50 2.89
C GLN A 386 -9.28 -0.04 4.30
N GLN A 387 -7.98 -0.14 4.60
CA GLN A 387 -7.39 0.47 5.78
C GLN A 387 -7.39 1.99 5.65
N SER A 388 -7.63 2.66 6.78
CA SER A 388 -7.73 4.12 6.87
C SER A 388 -6.43 4.82 6.51
N ASP A 389 -5.30 4.26 6.90
CA ASP A 389 -3.98 4.74 6.55
C ASP A 389 -3.43 4.01 5.32
N VAL A 390 -3.18 4.74 4.23
CA VAL A 390 -2.61 4.22 2.98
C VAL A 390 -1.30 3.45 3.19
N ARG A 391 -0.53 3.77 4.23
CA ARG A 391 0.74 3.08 4.56
C ARG A 391 0.52 1.66 5.09
N GLN A 392 -0.70 1.32 5.49
CA GLN A 392 -1.08 0.01 6.05
C GLN A 392 -1.91 -0.83 5.09
N GLN A 393 -2.28 -0.28 3.93
CA GLN A 393 -3.01 -1.00 2.90
C GLN A 393 -2.10 -2.06 2.28
N MET A 394 -2.56 -3.31 2.26
CA MET A 394 -1.89 -4.42 1.57
C MET A 394 -2.73 -4.85 0.37
N ASN A 395 -2.85 -3.97 -0.63
CA ASN A 395 -3.71 -4.17 -1.79
C ASN A 395 -3.30 -5.44 -2.57
N MET A 396 -4.27 -6.24 -3.00
CA MET A 396 -3.97 -7.42 -3.82
C MET A 396 -3.92 -7.01 -5.29
N HIS A 397 -2.72 -7.05 -5.87
CA HIS A 397 -2.48 -6.62 -7.25
C HIS A 397 -2.38 -7.79 -8.23
N ARG A 398 -2.93 -7.61 -9.44
CA ARG A 398 -2.58 -8.38 -10.63
C ARG A 398 -2.41 -7.46 -11.83
N MET A 399 -1.27 -7.59 -12.48
CA MET A 399 -0.94 -6.85 -13.70
C MET A 399 -0.95 -7.79 -14.91
N VAL A 400 -1.38 -7.28 -16.05
CA VAL A 400 -1.39 -7.97 -17.36
C VAL A 400 -0.87 -6.99 -18.39
N THR A 401 0.12 -7.37 -19.20
CA THR A 401 0.61 -6.53 -20.30
C THR A 401 0.21 -7.14 -21.64
N THR A 402 -0.33 -6.33 -22.55
CA THR A 402 -0.79 -6.78 -23.86
C THR A 402 0.39 -6.95 -24.82
N ASP A 403 1.01 -8.14 -24.83
CA ASP A 403 2.05 -8.47 -25.81
C ASP A 403 1.43 -8.61 -27.21
N PRO A 404 1.72 -7.71 -28.17
CA PRO A 404 1.09 -7.74 -29.49
C PRO A 404 1.44 -8.98 -30.32
N ASN A 405 2.48 -9.74 -29.94
CA ASN A 405 2.87 -10.97 -30.63
C ASN A 405 2.23 -12.22 -30.00
N LYS A 406 1.47 -12.07 -28.92
CA LYS A 406 0.81 -13.19 -28.27
C LYS A 406 -0.28 -13.76 -29.19
N MET A 407 -0.12 -15.03 -29.56
CA MET A 407 -1.14 -15.78 -30.31
C MET A 407 -2.16 -16.45 -29.39
N SER A 408 -3.31 -16.80 -29.95
CA SER A 408 -4.29 -17.73 -29.40
C SER A 408 -3.67 -19.12 -29.16
N SER A 409 -4.35 -19.97 -28.38
CA SER A 409 -3.83 -21.31 -28.03
C SER A 409 -3.65 -22.25 -29.23
N ASP A 410 -4.44 -22.05 -30.28
CA ASP A 410 -4.37 -22.74 -31.57
C ASP A 410 -3.44 -22.05 -32.59
N GLY A 411 -2.92 -20.87 -32.26
CA GLY A 411 -1.95 -20.13 -33.08
C GLY A 411 -2.54 -19.47 -34.33
N THR A 412 -3.86 -19.32 -34.41
CA THR A 412 -4.58 -18.82 -35.59
C THR A 412 -4.79 -17.31 -35.57
N GLU A 413 -4.92 -16.71 -34.38
CA GLU A 413 -5.26 -15.31 -34.21
C GLU A 413 -4.34 -14.62 -33.19
N PHE A 414 -4.17 -13.32 -33.33
CA PHE A 414 -3.50 -12.52 -32.29
C PHE A 414 -4.45 -12.33 -31.10
N TYR A 415 -3.99 -12.73 -29.92
CA TYR A 415 -4.79 -12.76 -28.70
C TYR A 415 -5.33 -11.37 -28.30
N TRP A 416 -4.59 -10.31 -28.63
CA TRP A 416 -4.91 -8.91 -28.35
C TRP A 416 -5.29 -8.10 -29.60
N ASP A 417 -5.78 -8.72 -30.67
CA ASP A 417 -6.35 -7.99 -31.84
C ASP A 417 -7.69 -7.32 -31.49
N ASP A 418 -8.24 -6.56 -32.43
CA ASP A 418 -9.53 -5.88 -32.32
C ASP A 418 -10.60 -6.89 -31.85
N PRO A 419 -11.30 -6.63 -30.72
CA PRO A 419 -12.38 -7.48 -30.23
C PRO A 419 -13.45 -7.81 -31.27
N ARG A 420 -13.67 -6.98 -32.29
CA ARG A 420 -14.59 -7.29 -33.40
C ARG A 420 -14.13 -8.46 -34.27
N LYS A 421 -12.83 -8.77 -34.29
CA LYS A 421 -12.25 -9.90 -35.04
C LYS A 421 -12.14 -11.15 -34.18
N VAL A 422 -11.57 -11.01 -32.99
CA VAL A 422 -11.15 -12.16 -32.14
C VAL A 422 -12.03 -12.35 -30.90
N GLY A 423 -13.01 -11.47 -30.70
CA GLY A 423 -13.89 -11.47 -29.55
C GLY A 423 -15.24 -12.11 -29.81
N SER A 424 -16.04 -12.19 -28.75
CA SER A 424 -17.43 -12.68 -28.81
C SER A 424 -18.41 -11.53 -28.62
N MET A 425 -19.51 -11.55 -29.39
CA MET A 425 -20.59 -10.57 -29.23
C MET A 425 -21.28 -10.77 -27.87
N VAL A 426 -21.49 -9.67 -27.16
CA VAL A 426 -22.18 -9.59 -25.89
C VAL A 426 -23.37 -8.67 -26.06
N THR A 427 -24.56 -9.14 -25.71
CA THR A 427 -25.79 -8.36 -25.74
C THR A 427 -26.19 -8.01 -24.31
N GLY A 428 -26.31 -6.72 -24.04
CA GLY A 428 -26.80 -6.18 -22.77
C GLY A 428 -28.30 -6.37 -22.61
N SER A 429 -28.79 -6.24 -21.38
CA SER A 429 -30.22 -6.29 -21.07
C SER A 429 -31.01 -5.14 -21.68
N ASP A 430 -30.34 -4.04 -22.04
CA ASP A 430 -30.88 -2.87 -22.73
C ASP A 430 -30.92 -3.02 -24.27
N GLY A 431 -30.52 -4.18 -24.79
CA GLY A 431 -30.42 -4.45 -26.23
C GLY A 431 -29.15 -3.90 -26.90
N SER A 432 -28.31 -3.17 -26.17
CA SER A 432 -27.00 -2.74 -26.69
C SER A 432 -26.11 -3.97 -26.90
N SER A 433 -25.22 -3.91 -27.89
CA SER A 433 -24.24 -4.98 -28.12
C SER A 433 -22.84 -4.44 -28.33
N TYR A 434 -21.85 -5.23 -27.94
CA TYR A 434 -20.44 -4.96 -28.13
C TYR A 434 -19.66 -6.27 -28.21
N TYR A 435 -18.43 -6.22 -28.69
CA TYR A 435 -17.55 -7.39 -28.72
C TYR A 435 -16.61 -7.38 -27.53
N ARG A 436 -16.45 -8.54 -26.88
CA ARG A 436 -15.49 -8.75 -25.79
C ARG A 436 -14.41 -9.71 -26.26
N GLY A 437 -13.16 -9.26 -26.23
CA GLY A 437 -12.00 -10.07 -26.57
C GLY A 437 -11.71 -11.17 -25.54
N PRO A 438 -10.70 -12.02 -25.81
CA PRO A 438 -10.23 -13.04 -24.89
C PRO A 438 -9.85 -12.48 -23.50
N GLY A 439 -10.03 -13.30 -22.46
CA GLY A 439 -9.77 -12.91 -21.07
C GLY A 439 -8.44 -13.43 -20.54
N TYR A 440 -7.55 -12.53 -20.12
CA TYR A 440 -6.25 -12.89 -19.55
C TYR A 440 -6.13 -12.44 -18.09
N GLY A 441 -5.62 -13.32 -17.22
CA GLY A 441 -5.62 -13.06 -15.78
C GLY A 441 -5.17 -14.26 -14.97
N THR A 442 -5.76 -14.47 -13.80
CA THR A 442 -5.41 -15.56 -12.88
C THR A 442 -6.63 -16.18 -12.22
N SER A 443 -6.61 -17.50 -12.04
CA SER A 443 -7.64 -18.26 -11.31
C SER A 443 -7.46 -18.21 -9.79
N THR A 444 -6.30 -17.78 -9.31
CA THR A 444 -5.92 -17.76 -7.90
C THR A 444 -5.53 -16.36 -7.45
N PHE A 445 -6.41 -15.38 -7.72
CA PHE A 445 -6.16 -13.98 -7.42
C PHE A 445 -6.04 -13.73 -5.92
N ILE A 446 -7.04 -14.15 -5.14
CA ILE A 446 -7.00 -14.10 -3.68
C ILE A 446 -7.81 -15.27 -3.13
N SER A 447 -7.33 -15.94 -2.08
CA SER A 447 -8.13 -16.98 -1.41
C SER A 447 -9.27 -16.32 -0.63
N HIS A 448 -10.41 -16.99 -0.50
CA HIS A 448 -11.53 -16.46 0.30
C HIS A 448 -11.16 -16.25 1.76
N ARG A 449 -10.24 -17.06 2.29
CA ARG A 449 -9.71 -16.87 3.65
C ARG A 449 -8.95 -15.55 3.77
N ARG A 450 -8.14 -15.19 2.77
CA ARG A 450 -7.41 -13.91 2.77
C ARG A 450 -8.30 -12.71 2.46
N LEU A 451 -9.29 -12.88 1.59
CA LEU A 451 -10.32 -11.89 1.35
C LEU A 451 -10.98 -11.44 2.66
N ARG A 452 -11.21 -12.38 3.59
CA ARG A 452 -11.78 -12.10 4.93
C ARG A 452 -10.77 -11.70 6.01
N SER A 453 -9.46 -11.70 5.71
CA SER A 453 -8.42 -11.52 6.74
C SER A 453 -8.03 -10.07 7.03
N ARG A 454 -8.44 -9.14 6.14
CA ARG A 454 -8.15 -7.71 6.20
C ARG A 454 -9.39 -6.94 5.73
N SER A 455 -9.25 -5.64 5.48
CA SER A 455 -10.36 -4.76 5.11
C SER A 455 -10.65 -4.79 3.60
N PHE A 456 -10.47 -5.93 2.92
CA PHE A 456 -10.82 -6.05 1.49
C PHE A 456 -12.33 -5.93 1.24
N THR A 457 -13.12 -6.38 2.22
CA THR A 457 -14.57 -6.19 2.29
C THR A 457 -14.88 -5.39 3.54
N LYS A 458 -15.41 -4.18 3.40
CA LYS A 458 -15.72 -3.26 4.50
C LYS A 458 -17.07 -2.63 4.21
N GLY A 459 -17.98 -2.62 5.19
CA GLY A 459 -19.36 -2.15 4.96
C GLY A 459 -20.15 -2.93 3.91
N ASP A 460 -19.79 -4.21 3.69
CA ASP A 460 -20.33 -5.06 2.61
C ASP A 460 -19.96 -4.60 1.19
N ASP A 461 -18.93 -3.76 1.08
CA ASP A 461 -18.41 -3.21 -0.16
C ASP A 461 -16.99 -3.71 -0.45
N ALA A 462 -16.68 -3.84 -1.74
CA ALA A 462 -15.32 -4.06 -2.23
C ALA A 462 -15.01 -3.12 -3.39
N PHE A 463 -13.81 -2.55 -3.39
CA PHE A 463 -13.34 -1.62 -4.41
C PHE A 463 -12.19 -2.24 -5.22
N PHE A 464 -12.40 -2.30 -6.53
CA PHE A 464 -11.36 -2.63 -7.49
C PHE A 464 -10.81 -1.34 -8.10
N LEU A 465 -9.50 -1.14 -7.98
CA LEU A 465 -8.77 -0.03 -8.57
C LEU A 465 -8.18 -0.50 -9.90
N LEU A 466 -8.55 0.17 -10.99
CA LEU A 466 -8.28 -0.28 -12.35
C LEU A 466 -7.54 0.80 -13.14
N SER A 467 -6.50 0.42 -13.86
CA SER A 467 -5.77 1.29 -14.79
C SER A 467 -5.30 0.51 -16.01
N LEU A 468 -5.23 1.18 -17.16
CA LEU A 468 -4.61 0.67 -18.39
C LEU A 468 -3.66 1.75 -18.91
N GLU A 469 -2.35 1.51 -18.83
CA GLU A 469 -1.32 2.48 -19.21
C GLU A 469 -0.42 1.93 -20.32
N ASP A 470 0.04 2.79 -21.23
CA ASP A 470 1.09 2.42 -22.18
C ASP A 470 2.44 2.34 -21.45
N VAL A 471 3.09 1.18 -21.55
CA VAL A 471 4.42 0.93 -20.97
C VAL A 471 5.47 0.64 -22.05
N SER A 472 5.18 0.96 -23.31
CA SER A 472 6.09 0.75 -24.44
C SER A 472 7.45 1.44 -24.27
N GLU A 473 7.52 2.52 -23.49
CA GLU A 473 8.77 3.20 -23.14
C GLU A 473 9.77 2.28 -22.40
N LEU A 474 9.29 1.26 -21.69
CA LEU A 474 10.13 0.30 -20.96
C LEU A 474 10.80 -0.74 -21.88
N LEU A 475 10.46 -0.77 -23.18
CA LEU A 475 11.15 -1.60 -24.16
C LEU A 475 12.55 -1.08 -24.50
N ALA A 476 12.77 0.22 -24.32
CA ALA A 476 14.10 0.80 -24.48
C ALA A 476 15.01 0.32 -23.34
N PRO A 477 16.24 -0.18 -23.63
CA PRO A 477 17.18 -0.53 -22.58
C PRO A 477 17.45 0.69 -21.70
N GLN A 478 17.25 0.57 -20.38
CA GLN A 478 17.61 1.66 -19.48
C GLN A 478 19.14 1.89 -19.55
N PRO A 479 19.60 3.15 -19.72
CA PRO A 479 21.02 3.44 -19.71
C PRO A 479 21.64 3.01 -18.38
N LEU A 480 22.82 2.40 -18.43
CA LEU A 480 23.57 2.05 -17.22
C LEU A 480 23.77 3.33 -16.39
N PRO A 481 23.51 3.32 -15.07
CA PRO A 481 23.70 4.50 -14.23
C PRO A 481 25.14 5.03 -14.34
N GLN A 482 25.32 6.35 -14.36
CA GLN A 482 26.61 7.03 -14.60
C GLN A 482 27.75 6.55 -13.70
N THR A 483 27.46 6.05 -12.49
CA THR A 483 28.45 5.43 -11.60
C THR A 483 29.10 4.17 -12.18
N ALA A 484 28.40 3.41 -13.02
CA ALA A 484 28.97 2.29 -13.77
C ALA A 484 29.81 2.78 -14.97
N VAL A 485 29.43 3.90 -15.60
CA VAL A 485 30.19 4.51 -16.71
C VAL A 485 31.55 5.03 -16.22
N PHE A 486 31.61 5.62 -15.02
CA PHE A 486 32.87 6.04 -14.40
C PHE A 486 33.79 4.87 -14.02
N ALA A 487 33.25 3.72 -13.60
CA ALA A 487 34.03 2.53 -13.30
C ALA A 487 34.64 1.90 -14.57
N VAL A 488 33.88 1.87 -15.67
CA VAL A 488 34.36 1.40 -16.98
C VAL A 488 35.38 2.36 -17.58
N GLY A 489 35.18 3.68 -17.45
CA GLY A 489 36.16 4.68 -17.88
C GLY A 489 37.50 4.59 -17.13
N ARG A 490 37.50 4.22 -15.85
CA ARG A 490 38.73 3.95 -15.08
C ARG A 490 39.43 2.65 -15.47
N LEU A 491 38.69 1.61 -15.86
CA LEU A 491 39.26 0.35 -16.33
C LEU A 491 39.91 0.50 -17.72
N ILE A 492 39.32 1.30 -18.60
CA ILE A 492 39.88 1.62 -19.92
C ILE A 492 41.09 2.55 -19.78
N GLY A 493 41.05 3.54 -18.89
CA GLY A 493 42.17 4.44 -18.63
C GLY A 493 43.36 3.82 -17.89
N ALA A 494 43.19 2.66 -17.26
CA ALA A 494 44.28 1.91 -16.61
C ALA A 494 45.00 0.93 -17.55
N ALA A 495 44.49 0.72 -18.76
CA ALA A 495 45.09 -0.16 -19.77
C ALA A 495 46.07 0.55 -20.72
N GLU A 496 46.17 1.89 -20.65
CA GLU A 496 47.03 2.70 -21.51
C GLU A 496 47.92 3.65 -20.71
N GLN A 497 48.94 3.14 -19.99
CA GLN A 497 50.15 3.91 -19.73
C GLN A 497 51.40 3.01 -19.73
N PRO A 498 52.45 3.34 -20.50
CA PRO A 498 53.69 2.59 -20.54
C PRO A 498 54.59 2.93 -19.34
N ALA A 499 55.30 1.92 -18.85
CA ALA A 499 56.33 2.06 -17.83
C ALA A 499 57.53 2.85 -18.36
N SER A 500 58.01 3.84 -17.60
CA SER A 500 59.38 4.34 -17.72
C SER A 500 59.97 4.71 -16.35
N GLN A 501 61.24 4.33 -16.19
CA GLN A 501 62.10 4.51 -15.02
C GLN A 501 62.60 5.96 -14.93
N LEU A 502 62.85 6.49 -13.71
CA LEU A 502 64.22 6.73 -13.20
C LEU A 502 64.27 7.36 -11.78
N SER A 503 65.24 6.85 -11.02
CA SER A 503 66.10 7.46 -9.98
C SER A 503 65.54 7.99 -8.66
N ALA A 504 66.05 7.34 -7.60
CA ALA A 504 66.15 7.84 -6.23
C ALA A 504 67.30 8.85 -6.07
N ALA A 505 67.06 9.95 -5.33
CA ALA A 505 67.95 10.50 -4.29
C ALA A 505 67.41 11.83 -3.73
N THR A 506 67.57 12.03 -2.42
CA THR A 506 67.31 13.23 -1.57
C THR A 506 65.82 13.50 -1.25
N ALA A 507 65.21 13.07 -0.13
CA ALA A 507 65.58 12.92 1.28
C ALA A 507 65.67 14.23 2.09
N VAL A 508 64.71 14.33 3.04
CA VAL A 508 64.81 14.94 4.38
C VAL A 508 64.58 16.46 4.49
N GLY A 509 63.42 16.83 5.05
CA GLY A 509 63.15 18.21 5.48
C GLY A 509 61.76 18.51 6.06
N ALA A 510 60.75 17.64 5.91
CA ALA A 510 59.36 17.99 6.26
C ALA A 510 58.62 17.01 7.19
N CYS A 511 59.27 15.96 7.71
CA CYS A 511 58.55 14.90 8.45
C CYS A 511 58.51 15.05 9.98
N VAL A 512 59.10 16.09 10.58
CA VAL A 512 59.10 16.23 12.07
C VAL A 512 58.01 17.19 12.58
N ALA A 513 57.58 18.17 11.77
CA ALA A 513 56.53 19.11 12.17
C ALA A 513 55.10 18.52 12.08
N ALA A 514 54.85 17.66 11.09
CA ALA A 514 53.53 17.06 10.86
C ALA A 514 53.16 16.01 11.94
N ALA A 515 54.15 15.28 12.47
CA ALA A 515 53.93 14.28 13.51
C ALA A 515 53.55 14.92 14.86
N MET A 516 54.14 16.06 15.21
CA MET A 516 53.85 16.76 16.47
C MET A 516 52.45 17.40 16.48
N LEU A 517 51.96 17.85 15.33
CA LEU A 517 50.61 18.41 15.17
C LEU A 517 49.50 17.35 15.29
N LEU A 518 49.76 16.13 14.82
CA LEU A 518 48.79 15.02 14.91
C LEU A 518 48.64 14.48 16.34
N VAL A 519 49.72 14.47 17.13
CA VAL A 519 49.66 14.02 18.54
C VAL A 519 48.90 15.04 19.41
N ALA A 520 49.10 16.34 19.18
CA ALA A 520 48.36 17.38 19.90
C ALA A 520 46.84 17.34 19.62
N MET A 521 46.44 17.11 18.36
CA MET A 521 45.03 16.98 17.97
C MET A 521 44.35 15.76 18.62
N MET A 522 45.06 14.63 18.77
CA MET A 522 44.51 13.43 19.43
C MET A 522 44.29 13.63 20.94
N ILE A 523 45.16 14.37 21.62
CA ILE A 523 45.02 14.65 23.05
C ILE A 523 43.79 15.55 23.31
N VAL A 524 43.60 16.60 22.52
CA VAL A 524 42.44 17.49 22.64
C VAL A 524 41.12 16.75 22.32
N GLY A 525 41.14 15.88 21.30
CA GLY A 525 39.98 15.06 20.94
C GLY A 525 39.56 14.06 22.03
N ASN A 526 40.51 13.45 22.73
CA ASN A 526 40.23 12.51 23.82
C ASN A 526 39.72 13.23 25.08
N VAL A 527 40.27 14.39 25.43
CA VAL A 527 39.77 15.20 26.56
C VAL A 527 38.35 15.71 26.31
N TRP A 528 38.02 16.09 25.07
CA TRP A 528 36.67 16.50 24.68
C TRP A 528 35.67 15.34 24.71
N ARG A 529 36.06 14.13 24.26
CA ARG A 529 35.22 12.92 24.34
C ARG A 529 34.94 12.48 25.78
N LEU A 530 35.93 12.59 26.67
CA LEU A 530 35.76 12.28 28.10
C LEU A 530 34.78 13.24 28.77
N ARG A 531 34.89 14.56 28.54
CA ARG A 531 33.93 15.56 29.07
C ARG A 531 32.49 15.38 28.55
N ARG A 532 32.32 14.90 27.31
CA ARG A 532 30.99 14.64 26.71
C ARG A 532 30.32 13.38 27.28
N ARG A 533 31.12 12.37 27.68
CA ARG A 533 30.61 11.15 28.35
C ARG A 533 30.16 11.42 29.79
N THR A 534 30.82 12.31 30.53
CA THR A 534 30.38 12.68 31.88
C THR A 534 29.08 13.48 31.86
N ARG A 535 28.89 14.41 30.90
CA ARG A 535 27.63 15.17 30.76
C ARG A 535 26.41 14.33 30.32
N ARG A 536 26.60 13.24 29.56
CA ARG A 536 25.51 12.34 29.17
C ARG A 536 25.03 11.42 30.30
N ARG A 537 25.86 11.19 31.32
CA ARG A 537 25.51 10.32 32.46
C ARG A 537 24.62 11.01 33.50
N GLU A 538 24.59 12.34 33.54
CA GLU A 538 23.74 13.12 34.46
C GLU A 538 22.34 13.43 33.90
N GLN A 539 22.10 13.25 32.59
CA GLN A 539 20.77 13.46 31.97
C GLN A 539 19.90 12.20 31.89
N HIS A 540 20.44 11.01 32.21
CA HIS A 540 19.71 9.74 32.07
C HIS A 540 18.99 9.26 33.34
N VAL A 541 18.90 10.09 34.39
CA VAL A 541 18.23 9.75 35.66
C VAL A 541 16.89 10.50 35.84
N ARG A 542 16.36 11.19 34.81
CA ARG A 542 15.15 12.02 35.00
C ARG A 542 14.04 11.95 33.95
N SER A 543 14.02 10.96 33.06
CA SER A 543 12.90 10.78 32.13
C SER A 543 12.71 9.32 31.76
N GLY A 544 12.12 8.55 32.68
CA GLY A 544 11.58 7.22 32.42
C GLY A 544 10.05 7.30 32.38
N CYS A 545 9.50 7.59 31.21
CA CYS A 545 8.11 7.32 30.85
C CYS A 545 8.10 7.04 29.34
N MET A 546 8.16 5.75 28.98
CA MET A 546 7.70 5.31 27.66
C MET A 546 6.18 5.21 27.76
N VAL A 547 5.48 6.05 27.00
CA VAL A 547 4.06 5.84 26.71
C VAL A 547 4.02 4.76 25.65
N ILE A 548 3.60 3.56 26.05
CA ILE A 548 3.12 2.53 25.14
C ILE A 548 1.70 2.97 24.79
N GLU A 549 1.50 3.50 23.59
CA GLU A 549 0.14 3.66 23.07
C GLU A 549 -0.39 2.26 22.72
N ASN A 550 -1.56 1.99 23.29
CA ASN A 550 -2.21 0.70 23.34
C ASN A 550 -2.65 0.21 21.95
N MET A 551 -2.59 -1.11 21.80
CA MET A 551 -3.44 -1.89 20.89
C MET A 551 -4.92 -1.54 21.11
N PRO A 552 -5.77 -1.50 20.07
CA PRO A 552 -7.18 -1.79 20.26
C PRO A 552 -7.34 -3.31 20.38
N ASP A 553 -7.47 -3.79 21.62
CA ASP A 553 -8.06 -5.09 21.90
C ASP A 553 -9.56 -5.04 21.55
N CYS A 554 -9.94 -5.57 20.38
CA CYS A 554 -11.33 -5.94 20.11
C CYS A 554 -11.48 -7.43 20.41
N VAL A 555 -11.86 -7.76 21.64
CA VAL A 555 -12.25 -9.13 22.02
C VAL A 555 -13.73 -9.31 21.69
N ASP A 556 -14.02 -10.18 20.73
CA ASP A 556 -15.35 -10.74 20.50
C ASP A 556 -15.87 -11.37 21.80
N SER A 557 -16.89 -10.77 22.41
CA SER A 557 -17.61 -11.40 23.52
C SER A 557 -18.42 -12.58 23.00
N VAL A 558 -17.82 -13.77 23.00
CA VAL A 558 -18.56 -15.03 22.87
C VAL A 558 -19.37 -15.22 24.15
N SER A 559 -20.69 -15.11 24.02
CA SER A 559 -21.66 -15.38 25.08
C SER A 559 -21.58 -16.83 25.54
N TYR A 560 -21.00 -17.07 26.71
CA TYR A 560 -21.25 -18.29 27.49
C TYR A 560 -22.30 -18.00 28.55
N THR A 561 -23.50 -18.53 28.33
CA THR A 561 -24.50 -18.72 29.36
C THR A 561 -23.95 -19.66 30.44
N LYS A 562 -23.83 -19.18 31.68
CA LYS A 562 -23.83 -20.04 32.86
C LYS A 562 -24.39 -19.31 34.08
N SER A 563 -25.55 -19.78 34.49
CA SER A 563 -26.19 -19.55 35.78
C SER A 563 -25.28 -20.02 36.93
N ALA A 564 -25.05 -19.17 37.93
CA ALA A 564 -24.81 -19.60 39.31
C ALA A 564 -24.86 -18.39 40.28
N HIS A 565 -25.69 -18.54 41.30
CA HIS A 565 -25.78 -17.68 42.49
C HIS A 565 -24.43 -17.48 43.19
N ILE A 566 -24.17 -16.26 43.69
CA ILE A 566 -23.26 -16.00 44.83
C ILE A 566 -23.94 -14.99 45.77
N PRO A 567 -24.07 -15.29 47.08
CA PRO A 567 -24.47 -14.32 48.09
C PRO A 567 -23.26 -13.50 48.57
N THR A 568 -23.52 -12.24 48.94
CA THR A 568 -22.59 -11.35 49.65
C THR A 568 -22.18 -11.92 51.01
N PRO A 569 -20.99 -11.56 51.55
CA PRO A 569 -20.99 -10.48 52.55
C PRO A 569 -19.71 -9.62 52.68
N ARG A 570 -19.94 -8.36 53.08
CA ARG A 570 -19.24 -7.53 54.08
C ARG A 570 -17.72 -7.32 54.00
N THR A 571 -17.39 -6.09 53.65
CA THR A 571 -16.57 -5.12 54.42
C THR A 571 -15.62 -5.67 55.50
N PHE A 572 -14.31 -5.56 55.26
CA PHE A 572 -13.31 -5.33 56.32
C PHE A 572 -12.15 -4.47 55.80
N PHE A 573 -11.73 -3.56 56.67
CA PHE A 573 -10.81 -2.46 56.47
C PHE A 573 -9.37 -2.88 56.85
N THR A 574 -8.39 -2.36 56.08
CA THR A 574 -7.00 -1.99 56.46
C THR A 574 -5.88 -3.03 56.64
N LEU A 575 -4.71 -2.62 56.07
CA LEU A 575 -3.30 -2.89 56.42
C LEU A 575 -2.69 -4.27 56.11
N CYS A 576 -1.74 -4.35 55.17
CA CYS A 576 -0.31 -4.14 55.48
C CYS A 576 0.59 -4.21 54.23
N GLN A 577 1.62 -3.35 54.20
CA GLN A 577 2.78 -3.42 53.30
C GLN A 577 3.67 -4.63 53.64
N GLN A 578 4.29 -5.26 52.62
CA GLN A 578 5.76 -5.43 52.46
C GLN A 578 6.12 -6.63 51.56
N LYS A 579 7.04 -6.37 50.61
CA LYS A 579 8.04 -7.26 49.97
C LYS A 579 7.47 -8.47 49.21
N LEU A 580 7.64 -8.59 47.89
CA LEU A 580 8.87 -8.60 47.08
C LEU A 580 8.57 -8.22 45.63
#